data_AF-A0AAV0A221-F1
#
_entry.id   AF-A0AAV0A221-F1
#
_cell.length_a   1.000
_cell.length_b   1.000
_cell.length_c   1.000
_cell.angle_alpha   90.00
_cell.angle_beta   90.00
_cell.angle_gamma   90.00
#
_symmetry.space_group_name_H-M   'P 1'
#
loop_
_entity.id
_entity.type
_entity.pdbx_description
1 polymer ?
#
loop_
_entity_poly.entity_id
_entity_poly.type
_entity_poly.pdbx_seq_one_letter_code
_entity_poly.pdbx_strand_id
1 'polypeptide(L)'
;MASDLEQLCSYVNEKIDNIKKILTIRNLGQAPSLKTTLSKIEDEIITVNEFLNNLELEIQYQEQTNKSLKELCVSLEEDLKDVEHLKEHIPSHLPQVTVTQSLIDKSDLDPKEPVKSKEPVLAKKPPREQRIIKEMQFITTDEFNGVPSYMKSRLTYCQINDVIKEINKAVVSKYKIIYQPKASLSSVKRNHYQRFINEETKDTKGHYFIVEADLKDFTNLKIDKRLYVILNILRHCQRLSEVRGGGLTRYVLI
;
A
#
# COMPACT_ATOMS: atom_id res chain seq x y z
N MET A 1 -33.89 -21.27 -51.41
CA MET A 1 -35.34 -21.32 -51.19
C MET A 1 -35.55 -22.40 -50.15
N ALA A 2 -35.74 -22.05 -48.88
CA ALA A 2 -36.04 -23.07 -47.86
C ALA A 2 -37.33 -23.79 -48.29
N SER A 3 -37.39 -25.11 -48.13
CA SER A 3 -38.61 -25.85 -48.51
C SER A 3 -39.79 -25.39 -47.62
N ASP A 4 -41.02 -25.45 -48.12
CA ASP A 4 -42.22 -25.08 -47.34
C ASP A 4 -42.28 -25.82 -45.99
N LEU A 5 -41.71 -27.03 -45.92
CA LEU A 5 -41.56 -27.82 -44.70
C LEU A 5 -40.58 -27.19 -43.70
N GLU A 6 -39.43 -26.68 -44.14
CA GLU A 6 -38.47 -26.00 -43.26
C GLU A 6 -39.04 -24.70 -42.70
N GLN A 7 -39.83 -23.99 -43.51
CA GLN A 7 -40.49 -22.76 -43.09
C GLN A 7 -41.57 -23.05 -42.03
N LEU A 8 -42.34 -24.13 -42.23
CA LEU A 8 -43.30 -24.61 -41.23
C LEU A 8 -42.61 -25.09 -39.94
N CYS A 9 -41.52 -25.85 -40.04
CA CYS A 9 -40.74 -26.29 -38.88
C CYS A 9 -40.18 -25.10 -38.09
N SER A 10 -39.68 -24.08 -38.78
CA SER A 10 -39.17 -22.86 -38.14
C SER A 10 -40.28 -22.12 -37.39
N TYR A 11 -41.46 -21.97 -38.01
CA TYR A 11 -42.62 -21.35 -37.38
C TYR A 11 -43.10 -22.11 -36.14
N VAL A 12 -43.18 -23.45 -36.23
CA VAL A 12 -43.57 -24.30 -35.10
C VAL A 12 -42.55 -24.20 -33.96
N ASN A 13 -41.26 -24.24 -34.27
CA ASN A 13 -40.20 -24.09 -33.27
C ASN A 13 -40.25 -22.71 -32.60
N GLU A 14 -40.51 -21.64 -33.35
CA GLU A 14 -40.69 -20.30 -32.80
C GLU A 14 -41.89 -20.25 -31.84
N LYS A 15 -43.01 -20.88 -32.19
CA LYS A 15 -44.18 -20.99 -31.30
C LYS A 15 -43.85 -21.79 -30.03
N ILE A 16 -43.14 -22.91 -30.17
CA ILE A 16 -42.68 -23.72 -29.04
C ILE A 16 -41.77 -22.89 -28.11
N ASP A 17 -40.83 -22.14 -28.66
CA ASP A 17 -39.90 -21.32 -27.87
C ASP A 17 -40.60 -20.15 -27.20
N ASN A 18 -41.58 -19.53 -27.86
CA ASN A 18 -42.44 -18.52 -27.24
C ASN A 18 -43.23 -19.10 -26.06
N ILE A 19 -43.80 -20.29 -26.21
CA ILE A 19 -44.52 -20.98 -25.12
C ILE A 19 -43.56 -21.28 -23.96
N LYS A 20 -42.35 -21.77 -24.24
CA LYS A 20 -41.32 -22.00 -23.21
C LYS A 20 -40.97 -20.71 -22.46
N LYS A 21 -40.74 -19.59 -23.16
CA LYS A 21 -40.47 -18.28 -22.55
C LYS A 21 -41.61 -17.80 -21.65
N ILE A 22 -42.86 -17.93 -22.10
CA ILE A 22 -44.02 -17.55 -21.30
C ILE A 22 -44.12 -18.42 -20.03
N LEU A 23 -43.88 -19.73 -20.15
CA LEU A 23 -43.84 -20.65 -19.03
C LEU A 23 -42.74 -20.31 -18.02
N THR A 24 -41.53 -19.97 -18.46
CA THR A 24 -40.45 -19.56 -17.55
C THR A 24 -40.77 -18.25 -16.84
N ILE A 25 -41.31 -17.25 -17.54
CA ILE A 25 -41.77 -15.98 -16.93
C ILE A 25 -42.86 -16.24 -15.88
N ARG A 26 -43.85 -17.09 -16.20
CA ARG A 26 -44.90 -17.46 -15.24
C ARG A 26 -44.31 -18.15 -14.01
N ASN A 27 -43.37 -19.06 -14.20
CA ASN A 27 -42.73 -19.79 -13.11
C ASN A 27 -41.89 -18.86 -12.22
N LEU A 28 -41.21 -17.86 -12.79
CA LEU A 28 -40.50 -16.82 -12.03
C LEU A 28 -41.44 -16.03 -11.10
N GLY A 29 -42.66 -15.73 -11.57
CA GLY A 29 -43.66 -15.00 -10.78
C GLY A 29 -44.39 -15.84 -9.72
N GLN A 30 -44.56 -17.15 -9.95
CA GLN A 30 -45.33 -18.05 -9.07
C GLN A 30 -44.47 -18.83 -8.09
N ALA A 31 -43.24 -19.23 -8.47
CA ALA A 31 -42.37 -20.01 -7.60
C ALA A 31 -41.73 -19.08 -6.53
N PRO A 32 -42.03 -19.28 -5.24
CA PRO A 32 -41.58 -18.36 -4.19
C PRO A 32 -40.05 -18.34 -4.06
N SER A 33 -39.37 -19.47 -4.29
CA SER A 33 -37.90 -19.52 -4.27
C SER A 33 -37.26 -18.65 -5.35
N LEU A 34 -37.73 -18.74 -6.60
CA LEU A 34 -37.22 -17.93 -7.70
C LEU A 34 -37.52 -16.44 -7.52
N LYS A 35 -38.71 -16.11 -7.01
CA LYS A 35 -39.09 -14.74 -6.68
C LYS A 35 -38.17 -14.14 -5.61
N THR A 36 -37.84 -14.90 -4.55
CA THR A 36 -36.90 -14.44 -3.52
C THR A 36 -35.48 -14.26 -4.03
N THR A 37 -35.02 -15.09 -4.99
CA THR A 37 -33.71 -14.88 -5.59
C THR A 37 -33.68 -13.65 -6.49
N LEU A 38 -34.77 -13.39 -7.22
CA LEU A 38 -34.88 -12.20 -8.07
C LEU A 38 -34.92 -10.91 -7.24
N SER A 39 -35.67 -10.90 -6.14
CA SER A 39 -35.71 -9.74 -5.24
C SER A 39 -34.35 -9.47 -4.59
N LYS A 40 -33.61 -10.53 -4.21
CA LYS A 40 -32.23 -10.37 -3.70
C LYS A 40 -31.31 -9.76 -4.74
N ILE A 41 -31.41 -10.18 -6.00
CA ILE A 41 -30.64 -9.60 -7.09
C ILE A 41 -31.02 -8.12 -7.29
N GLU A 42 -32.31 -7.78 -7.19
CA GLU A 42 -32.78 -6.40 -7.27
C GLU A 42 -32.19 -5.54 -6.13
N ASP A 43 -32.26 -6.03 -4.89
CA ASP A 43 -31.68 -5.36 -3.72
C ASP A 43 -30.15 -5.19 -3.85
N GLU A 44 -29.45 -6.21 -4.33
CA GLU A 44 -28.01 -6.17 -4.60
C GLU A 44 -27.68 -5.14 -5.69
N ILE A 45 -28.47 -5.04 -6.76
CA ILE A 45 -28.28 -4.04 -7.82
C ILE A 45 -28.47 -2.63 -7.27
N ILE A 46 -29.48 -2.40 -6.44
CA ILE A 46 -29.71 -1.09 -5.79
C ILE A 46 -28.51 -0.74 -4.91
N THR A 47 -28.06 -1.69 -4.10
CA THR A 47 -26.90 -1.50 -3.20
C THR A 47 -25.62 -1.19 -3.98
N VAL A 48 -25.38 -1.90 -5.09
CA VAL A 48 -24.23 -1.64 -5.98
C VAL A 48 -24.32 -0.24 -6.59
N ASN A 49 -25.51 0.19 -7.01
CA ASN A 49 -25.71 1.53 -7.57
C ASN A 49 -25.41 2.63 -6.53
N GLU A 50 -25.83 2.45 -5.28
CA GLU A 50 -25.49 3.37 -4.18
C GLU A 50 -23.98 3.42 -3.92
N PHE A 51 -23.30 2.27 -3.94
CA PHE A 51 -21.84 2.24 -3.82
C PHE A 51 -21.13 2.95 -4.97
N LEU A 52 -21.63 2.82 -6.20
CA LEU A 52 -21.09 3.53 -7.36
C LEU A 52 -21.24 5.05 -7.22
N ASN A 53 -22.39 5.53 -6.75
CA ASN A 53 -22.60 6.95 -6.48
C ASN A 53 -21.64 7.47 -5.40
N ASN A 54 -21.45 6.71 -4.32
CA ASN A 54 -20.51 7.08 -3.27
C ASN A 54 -19.06 7.12 -3.79
N LEU A 55 -18.69 6.15 -4.63
CA LEU A 55 -17.37 6.12 -5.25
C LEU A 55 -17.15 7.33 -6.19
N GLU A 56 -18.16 7.72 -6.95
CA GLU A 56 -18.09 8.89 -7.82
C GLU A 56 -17.86 10.18 -7.01
N LEU A 57 -18.57 10.35 -5.89
CA LEU A 57 -18.36 11.48 -4.98
C LEU A 57 -16.95 11.50 -4.37
N GLU A 58 -16.43 10.35 -3.97
CA GLU A 58 -15.07 10.24 -3.41
C GLU A 58 -14.00 10.58 -4.46
N ILE A 59 -14.19 10.13 -5.70
CA ILE A 59 -13.29 10.47 -6.81
C ILE A 59 -13.28 11.99 -7.05
N GLN A 60 -14.46 12.62 -7.09
CA GLN A 60 -14.55 14.07 -7.28
C GLN A 60 -13.84 14.84 -6.15
N TYR A 61 -14.03 14.43 -4.90
CA TYR A 61 -13.33 15.01 -3.75
C TYR A 61 -11.80 14.86 -3.86
N GLN A 62 -11.34 13.67 -4.26
CA GLN A 62 -9.92 13.40 -4.42
C GLN A 62 -9.31 14.22 -5.56
N GLU A 63 -10.01 14.37 -6.69
CA GLU A 63 -9.58 15.21 -7.81
C GLU A 63 -9.45 16.68 -7.42
N GLN A 64 -10.44 17.22 -6.70
CA GLN A 64 -10.40 18.59 -6.21
C GLN A 64 -9.23 18.80 -5.23
N THR A 65 -9.04 17.87 -4.30
CA THR A 65 -7.93 17.93 -3.34
C THR A 65 -6.57 17.88 -4.04
N ASN A 66 -6.44 17.03 -5.07
CA ASN A 66 -5.22 16.92 -5.86
C ASN A 66 -4.93 18.21 -6.64
N LYS A 67 -5.97 18.85 -7.18
CA LYS A 67 -5.84 20.17 -7.83
C LYS A 67 -5.31 21.23 -6.86
N SER A 68 -5.90 21.36 -5.67
CA SER A 68 -5.43 22.30 -4.65
C SER A 68 -3.99 22.01 -4.19
N LEU A 69 -3.62 20.73 -4.08
CA LEU A 69 -2.27 20.34 -3.72
C LEU A 69 -1.25 20.72 -4.79
N LYS A 70 -1.60 20.59 -6.08
CA LYS A 70 -0.75 21.06 -7.18
C LYS A 70 -0.57 22.57 -7.16
N GLU A 71 -1.63 23.33 -6.91
CA GLU A 71 -1.56 24.80 -6.78
C GLU A 71 -0.61 25.21 -5.64
N LEU A 72 -0.69 24.52 -4.50
CA LEU A 72 0.23 24.75 -3.38
C LEU A 72 1.69 24.42 -3.74
N CYS A 73 1.94 23.31 -4.45
CA CYS A 73 3.28 22.97 -4.91
C CYS A 73 3.87 24.04 -5.85
N VAL A 74 3.07 24.60 -6.75
CA VAL A 74 3.51 25.69 -7.65
C VAL A 74 3.87 26.93 -6.85
N SER A 75 3.01 27.36 -5.91
CA SER A 75 3.32 28.50 -5.03
C SER A 75 4.60 28.30 -4.23
N LEU A 76 4.81 27.10 -3.70
CA LEU A 76 6.02 26.79 -2.92
C LEU A 76 7.28 26.77 -3.80
N GLU A 77 7.17 26.36 -5.06
CA GLU A 77 8.27 26.43 -6.02
C GLU A 77 8.62 27.88 -6.37
N GLU A 78 7.63 28.76 -6.48
CA GLU A 78 7.84 30.20 -6.65
C GLU A 78 8.54 30.81 -5.44
N ASP A 79 8.07 30.52 -4.22
CA ASP A 79 8.72 30.98 -2.98
C ASP A 79 10.18 30.51 -2.87
N LEU A 80 10.47 29.27 -3.30
CA LEU A 80 11.85 28.76 -3.31
C LEU A 80 12.74 29.53 -4.29
N LYS A 81 12.23 29.87 -5.47
CA LYS A 81 12.96 30.69 -6.46
C LYS A 81 13.24 32.09 -5.90
N ASP A 82 12.28 32.67 -5.19
CA ASP A 82 12.47 33.98 -4.55
C ASP A 82 13.54 33.92 -3.44
N VAL A 83 13.55 32.86 -2.64
CA VAL A 83 14.59 32.64 -1.62
C VAL A 83 15.97 32.42 -2.24
N GLU A 84 16.06 31.66 -3.33
CA GLU A 84 17.32 31.49 -4.08
C GLU A 84 17.80 32.82 -4.65
N HIS A 85 16.92 33.60 -5.26
CA HIS A 85 17.24 34.92 -5.78
C HIS A 85 17.72 35.87 -4.67
N LEU A 86 17.05 35.87 -3.51
CA LEU A 86 17.47 36.65 -2.33
C LEU A 86 18.85 36.22 -1.81
N LYS A 87 19.14 34.91 -1.80
CA LYS A 87 20.44 34.38 -1.40
C LYS A 87 21.56 34.81 -2.34
N GLU A 88 21.30 34.89 -3.64
CA GLU A 88 22.29 35.33 -4.64
C GLU A 88 22.51 36.85 -4.64
N HIS A 89 21.49 37.62 -4.26
CA HIS A 89 21.51 39.10 -4.31
C HIS A 89 21.61 39.76 -2.92
N ILE A 90 22.26 39.11 -1.95
CA ILE A 90 22.44 39.69 -0.60
C ILE A 90 23.30 40.96 -0.69
N PRO A 91 22.77 42.14 -0.28
CA PRO A 91 23.56 43.37 -0.22
C PRO A 91 24.76 43.23 0.72
N SER A 92 25.93 43.68 0.27
CA SER A 92 27.20 43.65 1.00
C SER A 92 27.24 44.49 2.29
N HIS A 93 26.16 45.20 2.62
CA HIS A 93 26.03 46.05 3.82
C HIS A 93 25.19 45.42 4.94
N LEU A 94 24.62 44.23 4.74
CA LEU A 94 23.92 43.49 5.79
C LEU A 94 24.92 42.74 6.69
N PRO A 95 24.69 42.67 8.01
CA PRO A 95 25.52 41.86 8.89
C PRO A 95 25.44 40.39 8.45
N GLN A 96 26.55 39.84 8.00
CA GLN A 96 26.67 38.40 7.73
C GLN A 96 26.46 37.66 9.05
N VAL A 97 25.25 37.13 9.26
CA VAL A 97 25.02 36.16 10.33
C VAL A 97 25.82 34.93 9.97
N THR A 98 26.98 34.80 10.63
CA THR A 98 27.74 33.56 10.71
C THR A 98 26.83 32.57 11.43
N VAL A 99 26.03 31.84 10.67
CA VAL A 99 25.44 30.58 11.14
C VAL A 99 26.64 29.69 11.42
N THR A 100 26.96 29.54 12.71
CA THR A 100 27.93 28.60 13.24
C THR A 100 27.65 27.23 12.61
N GLN A 101 28.49 26.87 11.64
CA GLN A 101 28.58 25.52 11.12
C GLN A 101 29.06 24.63 12.26
N SER A 102 28.15 24.03 13.01
CA SER A 102 28.41 22.69 13.54
C SER A 102 27.86 21.71 12.51
N LEU A 103 28.71 20.76 12.12
CA LEU A 103 28.45 19.65 11.19
C LEU A 103 28.71 19.98 9.71
N ILE A 104 29.95 19.81 9.28
CA ILE A 104 30.42 18.63 8.51
C ILE A 104 31.85 18.94 8.04
N ASP A 105 32.81 18.14 8.50
CA ASP A 105 34.19 18.12 8.02
C ASP A 105 34.21 17.93 6.49
N LYS A 106 34.84 18.88 5.79
CA LYS A 106 35.15 18.78 4.38
C LYS A 106 36.43 17.96 4.19
N SER A 107 36.30 16.95 3.35
CA SER A 107 37.37 16.35 2.56
C SER A 107 38.14 17.40 1.74
N ASP A 108 39.47 17.32 1.79
CA ASP A 108 40.39 18.08 0.95
C ASP A 108 40.57 17.46 -0.46
N LEU A 109 40.32 18.33 -1.45
CA LEU A 109 40.98 18.60 -2.75
C LEU A 109 42.35 17.90 -2.97
N ASP A 110 42.85 17.52 -4.15
CA ASP A 110 42.68 17.94 -5.56
C ASP A 110 43.44 16.90 -6.49
N PRO A 111 43.75 17.11 -7.80
CA PRO A 111 43.44 16.16 -8.88
C PRO A 111 44.66 15.66 -9.70
N LYS A 112 44.48 14.68 -10.59
CA LYS A 112 45.13 14.52 -11.92
C LYS A 112 44.89 13.11 -12.51
N GLU A 113 44.37 13.07 -13.74
CA GLU A 113 44.29 11.95 -14.71
C GLU A 113 45.70 11.44 -15.14
N PRO A 114 45.92 10.35 -15.95
CA PRO A 114 44.98 9.62 -16.86
C PRO A 114 45.11 8.07 -17.02
N VAL A 115 44.01 7.46 -17.51
CA VAL A 115 43.86 6.41 -18.57
C VAL A 115 44.54 5.02 -18.47
N LYS A 116 43.71 3.97 -18.30
CA LYS A 116 43.64 2.63 -18.98
C LYS A 116 42.83 1.69 -18.06
N SER A 117 41.89 0.84 -18.45
CA SER A 117 41.61 0.17 -19.72
C SER A 117 40.33 -0.68 -19.59
N LYS A 118 39.58 -0.79 -20.70
CA LYS A 118 38.82 -1.96 -21.17
C LYS A 118 37.53 -2.38 -20.42
N GLU A 119 36.43 -2.14 -21.12
CA GLU A 119 35.23 -2.98 -21.17
C GLU A 119 35.56 -4.50 -21.28
N PRO A 120 34.68 -5.37 -20.77
CA PRO A 120 33.69 -5.91 -21.69
C PRO A 120 32.27 -6.09 -21.10
N VAL A 121 31.32 -5.71 -21.96
CA VAL A 121 29.92 -6.17 -22.08
C VAL A 121 29.60 -7.49 -21.39
N LEU A 122 28.54 -7.49 -20.56
CA LEU A 122 27.67 -8.66 -20.43
C LEU A 122 26.20 -8.24 -20.24
N ALA A 123 25.46 -8.28 -21.34
CA ALA A 123 24.01 -8.14 -21.39
C ALA A 123 23.31 -9.17 -20.48
N LYS A 124 22.44 -8.73 -19.55
CA LYS A 124 21.42 -9.59 -18.93
C LYS A 124 20.13 -8.82 -18.59
N LYS A 125 19.14 -9.01 -19.47
CA LYS A 125 17.70 -9.26 -19.22
C LYS A 125 16.85 -8.17 -18.55
N PRO A 126 15.57 -8.04 -18.95
CA PRO A 126 14.70 -6.94 -18.51
C PRO A 126 14.43 -7.01 -16.99
N PRO A 127 14.18 -5.86 -16.34
CA PRO A 127 13.85 -5.82 -14.92
C PRO A 127 12.58 -6.61 -14.68
N ARG A 128 12.66 -7.68 -13.89
CA ARG A 128 11.46 -8.30 -13.32
C ARG A 128 10.78 -7.23 -12.50
N GLU A 129 9.53 -6.93 -12.82
CA GLU A 129 8.61 -6.08 -12.07
C GLU A 129 8.89 -6.22 -10.57
N GLN A 130 9.52 -5.19 -10.00
CA GLN A 130 9.70 -5.12 -8.56
C GLN A 130 8.31 -4.93 -7.97
N ARG A 131 7.71 -6.04 -7.53
CA ARG A 131 6.46 -6.00 -6.76
C ARG A 131 6.66 -5.03 -5.62
N ILE A 132 5.93 -3.93 -5.64
CA ILE A 132 6.02 -2.85 -4.67
C ILE A 132 5.62 -3.44 -3.32
N ILE A 133 6.56 -3.51 -2.39
CA ILE A 133 6.30 -3.96 -1.01
C ILE A 133 5.59 -2.80 -0.31
N LYS A 134 4.46 -3.09 0.35
CA LYS A 134 3.73 -2.08 1.12
C LYS A 134 4.54 -1.69 2.35
N GLU A 135 4.79 -0.40 2.50
CA GLU A 135 5.45 0.20 3.66
C GLU A 135 4.43 0.94 4.53
N MET A 136 4.67 0.95 5.84
CA MET A 136 3.88 1.69 6.81
C MET A 136 4.21 3.19 6.70
N GLN A 137 3.17 4.01 6.56
CA GLN A 137 3.33 5.47 6.54
C GLN A 137 3.69 6.00 7.92
N PHE A 138 4.55 7.01 7.96
CA PHE A 138 4.86 7.74 9.18
C PHE A 138 3.60 8.38 9.77
N ILE A 139 3.64 8.60 11.08
CA ILE A 139 2.62 9.38 11.78
C ILE A 139 2.96 10.86 11.57
N THR A 140 1.96 11.69 11.30
CA THR A 140 2.13 13.16 11.20
C THR A 140 2.10 13.82 12.57
N THR A 141 2.54 15.08 12.67
CA THR A 141 2.49 15.84 13.92
C THR A 141 1.06 15.96 14.46
N ASP A 142 0.08 16.11 13.57
CA ASP A 142 -1.33 16.26 13.94
C ASP A 142 -1.90 14.96 14.49
N GLU A 143 -1.62 13.82 13.83
CA GLU A 143 -2.01 12.50 14.32
C GLU A 143 -1.35 12.21 15.68
N PHE A 144 -0.07 12.53 15.85
CA PHE A 144 0.62 12.38 17.13
C PHE A 144 -0.02 13.24 18.23
N ASN A 145 -0.39 14.49 17.92
CA ASN A 145 -1.07 15.37 18.85
C ASN A 145 -2.46 14.83 19.23
N GLY A 146 -3.16 14.20 18.28
CA GLY A 146 -4.46 13.55 18.49
C GLY A 146 -4.44 12.29 19.37
N VAL A 147 -3.29 11.60 19.48
CA VAL A 147 -3.19 10.42 20.36
C VAL A 147 -3.45 10.82 21.82
N PRO A 148 -4.27 10.09 22.59
CA PRO A 148 -4.50 10.40 24.00
C PRO A 148 -3.21 10.40 24.84
N SER A 149 -3.08 11.35 25.77
CA SER A 149 -1.88 11.52 26.61
C SER A 149 -1.50 10.25 27.39
N TYR A 150 -2.50 9.49 27.87
CA TYR A 150 -2.26 8.23 28.59
C TYR A 150 -1.61 7.15 27.72
N MET A 151 -1.81 7.18 26.39
CA MET A 151 -1.15 6.24 25.45
C MET A 151 0.26 6.71 25.09
N LYS A 152 0.44 8.02 24.88
CA LYS A 152 1.74 8.61 24.56
C LYS A 152 2.75 8.43 25.69
N SER A 153 2.30 8.51 26.95
CA SER A 153 3.17 8.50 28.11
C SER A 153 4.29 9.55 27.95
N ARG A 154 5.57 9.16 27.91
CA ARG A 154 6.73 10.03 27.66
C ARG A 154 7.36 9.83 26.26
N LEU A 155 6.65 9.21 25.32
CA LEU A 155 7.15 8.95 23.97
C LEU A 155 7.10 10.21 23.12
N THR A 156 8.17 10.44 22.37
CA THR A 156 8.25 11.56 21.42
C THR A 156 7.84 11.14 20.01
N TYR A 157 7.44 12.10 19.20
CA TYR A 157 7.13 11.92 17.78
C TYR A 157 8.25 11.17 17.03
N CYS A 158 9.50 11.64 17.18
CA CYS A 158 10.66 11.03 16.54
C CYS A 158 10.81 9.56 16.94
N GLN A 159 10.66 9.24 18.22
CA GLN A 159 10.79 7.86 18.71
C GLN A 159 9.77 6.90 18.13
N ILE A 160 8.54 7.36 17.86
CA ILE A 160 7.52 6.53 17.23
C ILE A 160 7.85 6.31 15.75
N ASN A 161 8.21 7.37 15.04
CA ASN A 161 8.57 7.28 13.63
C ASN A 161 9.87 6.49 13.39
N ASP A 162 10.83 6.53 14.30
CA ASP A 162 12.04 5.69 14.27
C ASP A 162 11.67 4.20 14.34
N VAL A 163 10.68 3.84 15.17
CA VAL A 163 10.17 2.46 15.24
C VAL A 163 9.43 2.07 13.96
N ILE A 164 8.65 2.98 13.36
CA ILE A 164 8.01 2.74 12.05
C ILE A 164 9.07 2.44 10.99
N LYS A 165 10.18 3.19 10.98
CA LYS A 165 11.30 2.97 10.05
C LYS A 165 11.92 1.57 10.20
N GLU A 166 12.14 1.12 11.43
CA GLU A 166 12.65 -0.23 11.68
C GLU A 166 11.62 -1.31 11.31
N ILE A 167 10.34 -1.09 11.58
CA ILE A 167 9.25 -1.99 11.15
C ILE A 167 9.23 -2.12 9.62
N ASN A 168 9.32 -1.01 8.89
CA ASN A 168 9.38 -1.02 7.42
C ASN A 168 10.59 -1.79 6.91
N LYS A 169 11.75 -1.63 7.54
CA LYS A 169 12.95 -2.40 7.21
C LYS A 169 12.75 -3.91 7.42
N ALA A 170 12.05 -4.32 8.48
CA ALA A 170 11.72 -5.72 8.71
C ALA A 170 10.76 -6.26 7.63
N VAL A 171 9.71 -5.50 7.31
CA VAL A 171 8.72 -5.85 6.27
C VAL A 171 9.42 -6.01 4.92
N VAL A 172 10.20 -5.01 4.50
CA VAL A 172 10.95 -5.05 3.24
C VAL A 172 11.89 -6.25 3.21
N SER A 173 12.61 -6.54 4.30
CA SER A 173 13.53 -7.68 4.38
C SER A 173 12.81 -9.03 4.25
N LYS A 174 11.69 -9.19 4.96
CA LYS A 174 10.85 -10.39 4.93
C LYS A 174 10.29 -10.64 3.53
N TYR A 175 9.63 -9.65 2.95
CA TYR A 175 8.96 -9.81 1.65
C TYR A 175 9.94 -9.87 0.48
N LYS A 176 11.13 -9.27 0.62
CA LYS A 176 12.24 -9.47 -0.32
C LYS A 176 12.70 -10.93 -0.36
N ILE A 177 12.71 -11.64 0.78
CA ILE A 177 13.00 -13.08 0.83
C ILE A 177 11.86 -13.89 0.22
N ILE A 178 10.60 -13.52 0.50
CA ILE A 178 9.42 -14.22 -0.03
C ILE A 178 9.33 -14.13 -1.57
N TYR A 179 9.68 -12.98 -2.14
CA TYR A 179 9.66 -12.77 -3.60
C TYR A 179 10.92 -13.26 -4.32
N GLN A 180 11.99 -13.58 -3.59
CA GLN A 180 13.22 -14.08 -4.21
C GLN A 180 13.02 -15.52 -4.72
N PRO A 181 13.52 -15.87 -5.92
CA PRO A 181 13.41 -17.24 -6.43
C PRO A 181 14.07 -18.27 -5.49
N LYS A 182 13.38 -19.38 -5.20
CA LYS A 182 13.82 -20.43 -4.27
C LYS A 182 15.21 -21.03 -4.58
N ALA A 183 15.60 -21.02 -5.84
CA ALA A 183 16.90 -21.49 -6.31
C ALA A 183 18.06 -20.54 -5.93
N SER A 184 17.77 -19.26 -5.68
CA SER A 184 18.74 -18.21 -5.34
C SER A 184 18.88 -17.99 -3.83
N LEU A 185 18.12 -18.71 -3.00
CA LEU A 185 18.13 -18.53 -1.54
C LEU A 185 19.31 -19.25 -0.89
N SER A 186 19.99 -18.55 0.02
CA SER A 186 20.97 -19.17 0.93
C SER A 186 20.27 -20.05 1.98
N SER A 187 21.04 -20.90 2.68
CA SER A 187 20.51 -21.79 3.73
C SER A 187 19.72 -21.03 4.81
N VAL A 188 20.26 -19.91 5.30
CA VAL A 188 19.62 -19.05 6.30
C VAL A 188 18.31 -18.46 5.77
N LYS A 189 18.30 -17.91 4.55
CA LYS A 189 17.09 -17.36 3.93
C LYS A 189 16.05 -18.43 3.62
N ARG A 190 16.46 -19.67 3.34
CA ARG A 190 15.57 -20.81 3.14
C ARG A 190 14.88 -21.20 4.46
N ASN A 191 15.58 -21.15 5.60
CA ASN A 191 14.98 -21.34 6.91
C ASN A 191 13.95 -20.26 7.24
N HIS A 192 14.28 -18.99 7.00
CA HIS A 192 13.31 -17.89 7.15
C HIS A 192 12.10 -18.06 6.23
N TYR A 193 12.31 -18.41 4.96
CA TYR A 193 11.22 -18.66 4.02
C TYR A 193 10.27 -19.76 4.53
N GLN A 194 10.82 -20.88 5.04
CA GLN A 194 10.00 -21.95 5.60
C GLN A 194 9.20 -21.47 6.82
N ARG A 195 9.82 -20.67 7.70
CA ARG A 195 9.15 -20.05 8.84
C ARG A 195 7.99 -19.16 8.38
N PHE A 196 8.21 -18.26 7.42
CA PHE A 196 7.17 -17.34 6.93
C PHE A 196 5.95 -18.06 6.36
N ILE A 197 6.17 -19.16 5.64
CA ILE A 197 5.07 -19.99 5.11
C ILE A 197 4.31 -20.69 6.24
N ASN A 198 5.01 -21.20 7.26
CA ASN A 198 4.37 -21.84 8.41
C ASN A 198 3.59 -20.83 9.28
N GLU A 199 4.02 -19.56 9.27
CA GLU A 199 3.36 -18.48 9.98
C GLU A 199 2.13 -17.95 9.24
N GLU A 200 1.94 -18.22 7.94
CA GLU A 200 0.75 -17.78 7.23
C GLU A 200 -0.54 -18.43 7.76
N THR A 201 -1.61 -17.65 7.81
CA THR A 201 -2.96 -18.08 8.19
C THR A 201 -3.96 -17.61 7.16
N LYS A 202 -5.20 -18.12 7.24
CA LYS A 202 -6.29 -17.68 6.34
C LYS A 202 -6.52 -16.17 6.42
N ASP A 203 -6.39 -15.60 7.63
CA ASP A 203 -6.66 -14.19 7.91
C ASP A 203 -5.51 -13.26 7.49
N THR A 204 -4.30 -13.80 7.25
CA THR A 204 -3.15 -13.02 6.77
C THR A 204 -2.88 -13.20 5.28
N LYS A 205 -3.70 -13.99 4.58
CA LYS A 205 -3.53 -14.24 3.15
C LYS A 205 -3.73 -12.93 2.37
N GLY A 206 -2.75 -12.59 1.53
CA GLY A 206 -2.77 -11.37 0.72
C GLY A 206 -2.41 -10.08 1.47
N HIS A 207 -2.12 -10.15 2.77
CA HIS A 207 -1.73 -8.99 3.58
C HIS A 207 -0.25 -9.03 3.95
N TYR A 208 0.34 -7.84 4.16
CA TYR A 208 1.71 -7.72 4.66
C TYR A 208 1.71 -7.81 6.18
N PHE A 209 2.45 -8.74 6.76
CA PHE A 209 2.52 -8.91 8.21
C PHE A 209 3.92 -9.25 8.69
N ILE A 210 4.22 -8.89 9.92
CA ILE A 210 5.45 -9.24 10.62
C ILE A 210 5.12 -9.87 11.98
N VAL A 211 6.06 -10.68 12.47
CA VAL A 211 6.01 -11.24 13.82
C VAL A 211 7.17 -10.72 14.65
N GLU A 212 7.12 -10.93 15.96
CA GLU A 212 8.17 -10.50 16.89
C GLU A 212 9.56 -11.05 16.51
N ALA A 213 9.62 -12.30 16.02
CA ALA A 213 10.87 -12.90 15.54
C ALA A 213 11.45 -12.15 14.33
N ASP A 214 10.60 -11.59 13.44
CA ASP A 214 11.06 -10.83 12.28
C ASP A 214 11.72 -9.51 12.69
N LEU A 215 11.15 -8.85 13.70
CA LEU A 215 11.75 -7.64 14.28
C LEU A 215 13.13 -7.97 14.87
N LYS A 216 13.25 -9.07 15.62
CA LYS A 216 14.53 -9.49 16.19
C LYS A 216 15.58 -9.85 15.15
N ASP A 217 15.17 -10.47 14.04
CA ASP A 217 16.10 -10.97 13.01
C ASP A 217 16.55 -9.88 12.03
N PHE A 218 15.69 -8.89 11.72
CA PHE A 218 15.93 -7.90 10.66
C PHE A 218 16.18 -6.48 11.17
N THR A 219 15.99 -6.22 12.46
CA THR A 219 16.15 -4.89 13.07
C THR A 219 17.00 -4.95 14.32
N ASN A 220 17.55 -3.81 14.73
CA ASN A 220 18.25 -3.69 16.01
C ASN A 220 17.31 -3.31 17.16
N LEU A 221 16.01 -3.49 16.95
CA LEU A 221 14.99 -3.02 17.86
C LEU A 221 14.86 -3.98 19.05
N LYS A 222 14.93 -3.42 20.26
CA LYS A 222 14.75 -4.19 21.49
C LYS A 222 13.27 -4.45 21.72
N ILE A 223 12.91 -5.72 21.90
CA ILE A 223 11.55 -6.10 22.29
C ILE A 223 11.41 -5.86 23.79
N ASP A 224 11.00 -4.65 24.14
CA ASP A 224 10.77 -4.21 25.50
C ASP A 224 9.33 -3.70 25.68
N LYS A 225 8.97 -3.34 26.92
CA LYS A 225 7.64 -2.78 27.22
C LYS A 225 7.35 -1.51 26.40
N ARG A 226 8.39 -0.76 26.03
CA ARG A 226 8.27 0.47 25.26
C ARG A 226 7.83 0.19 23.83
N LEU A 227 8.33 -0.86 23.18
CA LEU A 227 7.86 -1.29 21.87
C LEU A 227 6.35 -1.57 21.88
N TYR A 228 5.86 -2.31 22.87
CA TYR A 228 4.42 -2.63 22.94
C TYR A 228 3.54 -1.40 23.15
N VAL A 229 4.01 -0.40 23.91
CA VAL A 229 3.32 0.90 24.00
C VAL A 229 3.27 1.58 22.64
N ILE A 230 4.37 1.58 21.89
CA ILE A 230 4.42 2.16 20.53
C ILE A 230 3.49 1.38 19.59
N LEU A 231 3.50 0.05 19.61
CA LEU A 231 2.59 -0.78 18.80
C LEU A 231 1.11 -0.46 19.09
N ASN A 232 0.75 -0.22 20.35
CA ASN A 232 -0.60 0.23 20.71
C ASN A 232 -0.94 1.61 20.12
N ILE A 233 0.02 2.54 20.09
CA ILE A 233 -0.16 3.83 19.41
C ILE A 233 -0.33 3.64 17.90
N LEU A 234 0.51 2.81 17.27
CA LEU A 234 0.41 2.51 15.84
C LEU A 234 -0.94 1.87 15.48
N ARG A 235 -1.47 1.03 16.35
CA ARG A 235 -2.82 0.46 16.22
C ARG A 235 -3.91 1.53 16.34
N HIS A 236 -3.77 2.47 17.27
CA HIS A 236 -4.70 3.60 17.42
C HIS A 236 -4.71 4.50 16.19
N CYS A 237 -3.52 4.79 15.62
CA CYS A 237 -3.34 5.53 14.36
C CYS A 237 -3.65 4.69 13.10
N GLN A 238 -4.24 3.50 13.26
CA GLN A 238 -4.64 2.60 12.17
C GLN A 238 -3.51 2.25 11.18
N ARG A 239 -2.27 2.18 11.66
CA ARG A 239 -1.11 1.77 10.86
C ARG A 239 -0.91 0.27 10.80
N LEU A 240 -1.37 -0.43 11.85
CA LEU A 240 -1.29 -1.89 11.94
C LEU A 240 -2.49 -2.47 12.71
N SER A 241 -2.78 -3.74 12.46
CA SER A 241 -3.73 -4.55 13.20
C SER A 241 -3.04 -5.80 13.78
N GLU A 242 -3.63 -6.39 14.81
CA GLU A 242 -3.13 -7.61 15.45
C GLU A 242 -4.02 -8.81 15.12
N VAL A 243 -3.42 -9.85 14.54
CA VAL A 243 -4.07 -11.14 14.30
C VAL A 243 -3.41 -12.18 15.20
N ARG A 244 -4.19 -12.75 16.13
CA ARG A 244 -3.73 -13.78 17.06
C ARG A 244 -4.20 -15.15 16.61
N GLY A 245 -3.28 -16.11 16.53
CA GLY A 245 -3.59 -17.50 16.18
C GLY A 245 -2.39 -18.43 16.35
N GLY A 246 -2.63 -19.64 16.88
CA GLY A 246 -1.58 -20.65 17.08
C GLY A 246 -0.48 -20.24 18.07
N GLY A 247 -0.82 -19.46 19.10
CA GLY A 247 0.15 -18.93 20.08
C GLY A 247 1.07 -17.83 19.54
N LEU A 248 0.85 -17.37 18.30
CA LEU A 248 1.63 -16.34 17.64
C LEU A 248 0.79 -15.10 17.37
N THR A 249 1.35 -13.93 17.66
CA THR A 249 0.75 -12.63 17.36
C THR A 249 1.38 -12.07 16.09
N ARG A 250 0.56 -11.74 15.10
CA ARG A 250 0.96 -11.21 13.79
C ARG A 250 0.52 -9.75 13.71
N TYR A 251 1.45 -8.86 13.40
CA TYR A 251 1.17 -7.45 13.17
C TYR A 251 0.99 -7.23 11.67
N VAL A 252 -0.25 -7.02 11.25
CA VAL A 252 -0.64 -6.85 9.84
C VAL A 252 -0.66 -5.36 9.51
N LEU A 253 0.02 -4.96 8.44
CA LEU A 253 0.03 -3.59 7.95
C LEU A 253 -1.32 -3.30 7.26
N ILE A 254 -1.96 -2.19 7.68
CA ILE A 254 -3.25 -1.73 7.14
C ILE A 254 -3.05 -0.88 5.89
#